data_AF-A0A2J4QYV1-F1
#
_entry.id   AF-A0A2J4QYV1-F1
#
_cell.length_a   1.000
_cell.length_b   1.000
_cell.length_c   1.000
_cell.angle_alpha   90.00
_cell.angle_beta   90.00
_cell.angle_gamma   90.00
#
_symmetry.space_group_name_H-M   'P 1'
#
loop_
_entity.id
_entity.type
_entity.pdbx_description
1 polymer ?
#
loop_
_entity_poly.entity_id
_entity_poly.type
_entity_poly.pdbx_seq_one_letter_code
_entity_poly.pdbx_strand_id
1 'polypeptide(L)' 'VAERAHFEGRKPSFQMVVDDINAVSHSKLIGRP' A
#
# COMPACT_ATOMS: atom_id res chain seq x y z
N VAL A 1 -2.33 8.13 -3.91
CA VAL A 1 -2.54 7.77 -2.49
C VAL A 1 -4.00 7.91 -2.06
N ALA A 2 -4.67 9.05 -2.29
CA ALA A 2 -6.08 9.23 -1.92
C ALA A 2 -7.04 8.25 -2.59
N GLU A 3 -6.89 8.00 -3.90
CA GLU A 3 -7.71 7.03 -4.64
C GLU A 3 -7.51 5.58 -4.13
N ARG A 4 -6.26 5.22 -3.81
CA ARG A 4 -5.93 3.91 -3.22
C ARG A 4 -6.47 3.76 -1.81
N ALA A 5 -6.40 4.81 -0.99
CA ALA A 5 -6.96 4.84 0.34
C ALA A 5 -8.49 4.62 0.32
N HIS A 6 -9.17 5.22 -0.65
CA HIS A 6 -10.60 4.99 -0.88
C HIS A 6 -10.88 3.55 -1.33
N PHE A 7 -10.09 3.00 -2.26
CA PHE A 7 -10.23 1.62 -2.74
C PHE A 7 -9.96 0.57 -1.65
N GLU A 8 -8.94 0.79 -0.81
CA GLU A 8 -8.53 -0.14 0.26
C GLU A 8 -9.28 0.09 1.58
N GLY A 9 -10.20 1.06 1.63
CA GLY A 9 -11.01 1.35 2.82
C GLY A 9 -10.20 1.80 4.04
N ARG A 10 -8.96 2.28 3.84
CA ARG A 10 -8.06 2.70 4.93
C ARG A 10 -7.56 4.12 4.71
N LYS A 11 -7.39 4.88 5.80
CA LYS A 11 -6.91 6.27 5.74
C LYS A 11 -5.48 6.32 5.17
N PRO A 12 -5.14 7.34 4.35
CA PRO A 12 -3.77 7.58 3.91
C PRO A 12 -2.82 7.65 5.12
N SER A 13 -1.78 6.84 5.11
CA SER A 13 -0.77 6.84 6.17
C SER A 13 0.59 6.41 5.62
N PHE A 14 1.65 6.71 6.38
CA PHE A 14 3.00 6.28 6.02
C PHE A 14 3.12 4.74 5.96
N GLN A 15 2.25 4.01 6.66
CA GLN A 15 2.18 2.55 6.60
C GLN A 15 1.96 2.02 5.18
N MET A 16 1.20 2.73 4.33
CA MET A 16 1.00 2.34 2.92
C MET A 16 2.33 2.25 2.14
N VAL A 17 3.27 3.14 2.44
CA VAL A 17 4.59 3.18 1.79
C VAL A 17 5.45 2.02 2.27
N VAL A 18 5.40 1.71 3.57
CA VAL A 18 6.10 0.55 4.16
C VAL A 18 5.58 -0.75 3.54
N ASP A 19 4.26 -0.88 3.37
CA ASP A 19 3.64 -2.04 2.75
C ASP A 19 4.11 -2.23 1.29
N ASP A 20 4.24 -1.14 0.52
CA ASP A 20 4.72 -1.20 -0.87
C ASP A 20 6.19 -1.59 -0.98
N ILE A 21 7.05 -1.05 -0.11
CA ILE A 21 8.47 -1.42 -0.05
C ILE A 21 8.60 -2.93 0.24
N ASN A 22 7.82 -3.43 1.20
CA ASN A 22 7.82 -4.85 1.54
C ASN A 22 7.24 -5.72 0.41
N ALA A 23 6.26 -5.22 -0.36
CA ALA A 23 5.70 -5.96 -1.48
C ALA A 23 6.71 -6.16 -2.61
N VAL A 24 7.53 -5.15 -2.90
CA VAL A 24 8.59 -5.22 -3.92
C VAL A 24 9.59 -6.33 -3.59
N SER A 25 9.94 -6.48 -2.31
CA SER A 25 10.79 -7.58 -1.82
C SER A 25 10.19 -8.98 -2.02
N HIS A 26 8.87 -9.07 -2.22
CA HIS A 26 8.15 -10.31 -2.54
C HIS A 26 7.78 -10.42 -4.03
N SER A 27 8.47 -9.68 -4.91
CA SER A 27 8.20 -9.60 -6.36
C SER A 27 6.77 -9.16 -6.70
N LYS A 28 6.11 -8.40 -5.81
CA LYS A 28 4.79 -7.80 -6.03
C LYS A 28 4.92 -6.29 -6.12
N LEU A 29 4.26 -5.67 -7.10
CA LEU A 29 4.36 -4.23 -7.32
C LEU A 29 3.54 -3.38 -6.31
N ILE A 30 2.56 -3.98 -5.60
CA ILE A 30 1.66 -3.26 -4.68
C ILE A 30 1.42 -4.11 -3.42
N GLY A 31 1.68 -3.53 -2.25
CA GLY A 31 1.39 -4.13 -0.94
C GLY A 31 -0.07 -3.99 -0.58
N ARG A 32 -0.92 -4.86 -1.12
CA ARG A 32 -2.32 -4.97 -0.68
C ARG A 32 -2.40 -5.73 0.65
N PRO A 33 -3.37 -5.42 1.53
CA PRO A 33 -3.72 -6.30 2.64
C PRO A 33 -4.06 -7.72 2.17
#